data_AF-A0A3M1CQR6-F1
#
_entry.id   AF-A0A3M1CQR6-F1
#
_cell.length_a   1.000
_cell.length_b   1.000
_cell.length_c   1.000
_cell.angle_alpha   90.00
_cell.angle_beta   90.00
_cell.angle_gamma   90.00
#
_symmetry.space_group_name_H-M   'P 1'
#
loop_
_entity.id
_entity.type
_entity.pdbx_description
1 polymer ?
#
loop_
_entity_poly.entity_id
_entity_poly.type
_entity_poly.pdbx_seq_one_letter_code
_entity_poly.pdbx_strand_id
1 'polypeptide(L)'
;MAAISLRGLPIAVALAVLVAPVRDAGADTVPRALKGKIITSNKPIDIPTSARSFVQKLKKQDRKVIRKTEGVWNIHFVAFFKRPCPTNEIGIVVLDKKNEAVAVAKVGGQNGQKTLASQITVEATEFPATPHLLRIYYPKGNKPVTLAEKKIVLK
;
A
#
# COMPACT_ATOMS: atom_id res chain seq x y z
N MET A 1 31.39 25.15 69.62
CA MET A 1 30.06 24.99 68.99
C MET A 1 30.29 24.14 67.75
N ALA A 2 30.08 22.82 67.78
CA ALA A 2 28.81 22.11 67.51
C ALA A 2 28.25 22.47 66.11
N ALA A 3 27.80 21.59 65.22
CA ALA A 3 27.82 20.14 65.04
C ALA A 3 27.23 19.87 63.61
N ILE A 4 27.17 18.60 63.18
CA ILE A 4 26.28 18.05 62.12
C ILE A 4 26.81 18.25 60.68
N SER A 5 27.51 17.29 60.05
CA SER A 5 27.09 15.97 59.56
C SER A 5 25.85 15.98 58.66
N LEU A 6 26.03 15.90 57.34
CA LEU A 6 25.09 15.17 56.47
C LEU A 6 25.81 14.58 55.26
N ARG A 7 25.84 13.25 55.29
CA ARG A 7 26.26 12.35 54.23
C ARG A 7 25.31 12.51 53.04
N GLY A 8 25.86 12.72 51.85
CA GLY A 8 25.12 12.63 50.58
C GLY A 8 25.84 11.69 49.63
N LEU A 9 25.62 10.38 49.77
CA LEU A 9 25.97 9.38 48.76
C LEU A 9 24.84 9.29 47.70
N PRO A 10 25.15 8.80 46.49
CA PRO A 10 24.60 9.28 45.22
C PRO A 10 23.35 8.50 44.80
N ILE A 11 22.40 9.19 44.14
CA ILE A 11 21.34 8.53 43.40
C ILE A 11 21.81 8.38 41.95
N ALA A 12 22.52 7.29 41.68
CA ALA A 12 22.79 6.84 40.31
C ALA A 12 21.51 6.21 39.75
N VAL A 13 20.72 6.99 38.99
CA VAL A 13 19.59 6.49 38.22
C VAL A 13 20.15 5.76 37.00
N ALA A 14 20.31 4.45 37.09
CA ALA A 14 20.59 3.60 35.95
C ALA A 14 19.32 3.51 35.09
N LEU A 15 19.24 4.36 34.07
CA LEU A 15 18.21 4.27 33.04
C LEU A 15 18.54 3.08 32.12
N ALA A 16 18.03 1.90 32.48
CA ALA A 16 18.11 0.73 31.62
C ALA A 16 17.17 0.93 30.42
N VAL A 17 17.74 1.38 29.29
CA VAL A 17 17.03 1.39 28.01
C VAL A 17 16.87 -0.07 27.56
N LEU A 18 15.69 -0.61 27.78
CA LEU A 18 15.26 -1.89 27.22
C LEU A 18 15.16 -1.72 25.70
N VAL A 19 16.25 -1.99 24.97
CA VAL A 19 16.20 -2.11 23.51
C VAL A 19 15.49 -3.43 23.21
N ALA A 20 14.16 -3.37 23.13
CA ALA A 20 13.38 -4.50 22.66
C ALA A 20 13.80 -4.80 21.21
N PRO A 21 14.21 -6.04 20.88
CA PRO A 21 14.40 -6.42 19.49
C PRO A 21 13.04 -6.30 18.80
N VAL A 22 12.95 -5.41 17.82
CA VAL A 22 11.83 -5.37 16.87
C VAL A 22 11.83 -6.72 16.18
N ARG A 23 10.94 -7.61 16.61
CA ARG A 23 10.72 -8.89 15.96
C ARG A 23 10.28 -8.60 14.54
N ASP A 24 11.10 -9.01 13.57
CA ASP A 24 10.72 -9.12 12.16
C ASP A 24 9.32 -9.74 12.09
N ALA A 25 8.37 -8.96 11.57
CA ALA A 25 7.02 -9.43 11.31
C ALA A 25 7.14 -10.65 10.38
N GLY A 26 6.80 -11.81 10.93
CA GLY A 26 6.93 -13.08 10.25
C GLY A 26 6.27 -13.04 8.89
N ALA A 27 7.06 -13.32 7.85
CA ALA A 27 6.66 -13.71 6.51
C ALA A 27 5.16 -13.54 6.20
N ASP A 28 4.77 -12.30 5.86
CA ASP A 28 3.45 -11.96 5.32
C ASP A 28 3.19 -12.80 4.06
N THR A 29 2.64 -13.98 4.28
CA THR A 29 2.29 -14.90 3.22
C THR A 29 0.97 -14.44 2.67
N VAL A 30 1.04 -13.60 1.64
CA VAL A 30 -0.12 -13.13 0.88
C VAL A 30 -1.01 -14.34 0.55
N PRO A 31 -2.29 -14.35 0.98
CA PRO A 31 -3.19 -15.45 0.68
C PRO A 31 -3.24 -15.73 -0.82
N ARG A 32 -3.16 -17.02 -1.21
CA ARG A 32 -3.15 -17.44 -2.63
C ARG A 32 -4.30 -16.83 -3.45
N ALA A 33 -5.45 -16.63 -2.81
CA ALA A 33 -6.64 -16.03 -3.42
C ALA A 33 -6.49 -14.56 -3.83
N LEU A 34 -5.50 -13.84 -3.29
CA LEU A 34 -5.22 -12.42 -3.55
C LEU A 34 -3.99 -12.20 -4.43
N LYS A 35 -3.09 -13.18 -4.56
CA LYS A 35 -1.86 -13.07 -5.35
C LYS A 35 -2.12 -12.58 -6.79
N GLY A 36 -1.51 -11.45 -7.16
CA GLY A 36 -1.66 -10.77 -8.44
C GLY A 36 -2.91 -9.90 -8.58
N LYS A 37 -3.70 -9.72 -7.51
CA LYS A 37 -4.96 -8.96 -7.54
C LYS A 37 -4.81 -7.57 -6.95
N ILE A 38 -5.71 -6.68 -7.36
CA ILE A 38 -5.88 -5.36 -6.79
C ILE A 38 -7.29 -5.26 -6.22
N ILE A 39 -7.39 -4.83 -4.97
CA ILE A 39 -8.64 -4.42 -4.34
C ILE A 39 -8.75 -2.91 -4.49
N THR A 40 -9.88 -2.40 -4.99
CA THR A 40 -10.07 -0.96 -5.28
C THR A 40 -11.33 -0.45 -4.60
N SER A 41 -11.35 0.82 -4.21
CA SER A 41 -12.48 1.48 -3.55
C SER A 41 -12.46 2.99 -3.81
N ASN A 42 -13.63 3.63 -3.71
CA ASN A 42 -13.78 5.09 -3.76
C ASN A 42 -13.52 5.73 -2.38
N LYS A 43 -13.24 4.90 -1.38
CA LYS A 43 -12.94 5.27 0.00
C LYS A 43 -11.64 4.58 0.41
N PRO A 44 -10.92 5.11 1.42
CA PRO A 44 -9.80 4.42 2.02
C PRO A 44 -10.13 2.95 2.33
N ILE A 45 -9.18 2.06 2.07
CA ILE A 45 -9.36 0.62 2.30
C ILE A 45 -8.86 0.29 3.70
N ASP A 46 -9.75 -0.26 4.52
CA ASP A 46 -9.42 -0.76 5.85
C ASP A 46 -8.76 -2.13 5.73
N ILE A 47 -7.46 -2.21 6.06
CA ILE A 47 -6.71 -3.47 6.06
C ILE A 47 -7.07 -4.25 7.32
N PRO A 48 -7.73 -5.43 7.21
CA PRO A 48 -8.10 -6.20 8.40
C PRO A 48 -6.86 -6.70 9.13
N THR A 49 -6.87 -6.63 10.46
CA THR A 49 -5.79 -7.15 11.30
C THR A 49 -5.91 -8.65 11.56
N SER A 50 -7.11 -9.24 11.40
CA SER A 50 -7.36 -10.65 11.71
C SER A 50 -7.33 -11.56 10.49
N ALA A 51 -6.53 -12.64 10.58
CA ALA A 51 -6.37 -13.61 9.50
C ALA A 51 -7.67 -14.35 9.13
N ARG A 52 -8.51 -14.69 10.12
CA ARG A 52 -9.73 -15.53 9.99
C ARG A 52 -10.79 -14.98 9.02
N SER A 53 -10.71 -13.69 8.66
CA SER A 53 -11.66 -13.06 7.70
C SER A 53 -11.01 -12.07 6.74
N PHE A 54 -9.67 -12.03 6.70
CA PHE A 54 -8.89 -11.03 5.97
C PHE A 54 -9.33 -10.88 4.50
N VAL A 55 -9.30 -12.00 3.77
CA VAL A 55 -9.63 -12.03 2.34
C VAL A 55 -11.08 -11.63 2.09
N GLN A 56 -12.01 -12.08 2.94
CA GLN A 56 -13.43 -11.80 2.76
C GLN A 56 -13.73 -10.33 3.01
N LYS A 57 -13.17 -9.73 4.07
CA LYS A 57 -13.35 -8.32 4.40
C LYS A 57 -12.77 -7.40 3.31
N LEU A 58 -11.58 -7.73 2.78
CA LEU A 58 -11.02 -6.97 1.66
C LEU A 58 -11.86 -7.10 0.40
N LYS A 59 -12.31 -8.32 0.04
CA LYS A 59 -13.18 -8.53 -1.12
C LYS A 59 -14.50 -7.77 -1.02
N LYS A 60 -15.05 -7.59 0.20
CA LYS A 60 -16.26 -6.78 0.41
C LYS A 60 -16.06 -5.30 0.14
N GLN A 61 -14.84 -4.79 0.32
CA GLN A 61 -14.48 -3.41 -0.02
C GLN A 61 -14.21 -3.23 -1.52
N ASP A 62 -14.07 -4.34 -2.25
CA ASP A 62 -13.68 -4.28 -3.66
C ASP A 62 -14.78 -3.68 -4.56
N ARG A 63 -14.40 -2.68 -5.37
CA ARG A 63 -15.29 -1.98 -6.29
C ARG A 63 -14.68 -1.98 -7.69
N LYS A 64 -15.45 -2.45 -8.67
CA LYS A 64 -15.07 -2.35 -10.08
C LYS A 64 -15.38 -0.98 -10.67
N VAL A 65 -16.43 -0.32 -10.18
CA VAL A 65 -16.88 0.99 -10.65
C VAL A 65 -16.45 2.04 -9.63
N ILE A 66 -15.62 2.99 -10.07
CA ILE A 66 -15.17 4.13 -9.28
C ILE A 66 -15.96 5.36 -9.70
N ARG A 67 -16.61 6.02 -8.74
CA ARG A 67 -17.44 7.21 -9.02
C ARG A 67 -16.65 8.48 -8.71
N LYS A 68 -16.88 9.53 -9.49
CA LYS A 68 -16.36 10.87 -9.17
C LYS A 68 -16.81 11.32 -7.79
N THR A 69 -15.88 11.92 -7.07
CA THR A 69 -16.12 12.67 -5.83
C THR A 69 -15.37 13.99 -5.99
N GLU A 70 -16.04 15.12 -5.80
CA GLU A 70 -15.42 16.46 -5.93
C GLU A 70 -14.75 16.68 -7.31
N GLY A 71 -15.38 16.19 -8.38
CA GLY A 71 -14.91 16.40 -9.76
C GLY A 71 -13.82 15.44 -10.24
N VAL A 72 -13.19 14.67 -9.35
CA VAL A 72 -12.10 13.72 -9.66
C VAL A 72 -12.46 12.28 -9.29
N TRP A 73 -11.79 11.30 -9.90
CA TRP A 73 -11.87 9.91 -9.48
C TRP A 73 -10.71 9.57 -8.55
N ASN A 74 -11.00 9.45 -7.24
CA ASN A 74 -10.03 8.97 -6.26
C ASN A 74 -10.10 7.44 -6.16
N ILE A 75 -9.02 6.78 -6.56
CA ILE A 75 -8.92 5.31 -6.57
C ILE A 75 -8.02 4.90 -5.41
N HIS A 76 -8.61 4.50 -4.29
CA HIS A 76 -7.87 3.85 -3.21
C HIS A 76 -7.71 2.38 -3.55
N PHE A 77 -6.52 1.82 -3.35
CA PHE A 77 -6.28 0.43 -3.68
C PHE A 77 -5.29 -0.27 -2.75
N VAL A 78 -5.45 -1.59 -2.65
CA VAL A 78 -4.47 -2.50 -2.08
C VAL A 78 -4.15 -3.57 -3.11
N ALA A 79 -2.88 -3.60 -3.52
CA ALA A 79 -2.37 -4.54 -4.48
C ALA A 79 -1.59 -5.66 -3.79
N PHE A 80 -1.75 -6.86 -4.34
CA PHE A 80 -1.11 -8.07 -3.89
C PHE A 80 -0.31 -8.61 -5.07
N PHE A 81 1.02 -8.56 -4.99
CA PHE A 81 1.85 -8.82 -6.15
C PHE A 81 1.93 -10.31 -6.48
N LYS A 82 2.00 -10.63 -7.78
CA LYS A 82 2.21 -12.01 -8.24
C LYS A 82 3.60 -12.53 -7.86
N ARG A 83 4.57 -11.63 -7.73
CA ARG A 83 5.96 -11.90 -7.34
C ARG A 83 6.43 -10.77 -6.42
N PRO A 84 7.40 -11.02 -5.51
CA PRO A 84 8.01 -9.95 -4.73
C PRO A 84 8.57 -8.84 -5.65
N CYS A 85 8.42 -7.58 -5.25
CA CYS A 85 9.00 -6.45 -5.96
C CYS A 85 10.53 -6.52 -5.81
N PRO A 86 11.33 -6.53 -6.90
CA PRO A 86 12.77 -6.63 -6.80
C PRO A 86 13.46 -5.26 -6.63
N THR A 87 12.70 -4.16 -6.59
CA THR A 87 13.20 -2.79 -6.62
C THR A 87 12.55 -1.94 -5.54
N ASN A 88 13.14 -0.78 -5.28
CA ASN A 88 12.60 0.22 -4.33
C ASN A 88 11.74 1.28 -5.03
N GLU A 89 11.41 1.10 -6.30
CA GLU A 89 10.54 2.00 -7.07
C GLU A 89 9.42 1.17 -7.72
N ILE A 90 8.19 1.66 -7.59
CA ILE A 90 6.99 1.06 -8.18
C ILE A 90 6.23 2.15 -8.95
N GLY A 91 5.88 1.83 -10.18
CA GLY A 91 5.00 2.64 -11.01
C GLY A 91 3.55 2.17 -10.90
N ILE A 92 2.64 3.13 -10.84
CA ILE A 92 1.19 2.94 -10.87
C ILE A 92 0.68 3.70 -12.08
N VAL A 93 -0.12 3.05 -12.92
CA VAL A 93 -0.71 3.68 -14.09
C VAL A 93 -2.16 3.27 -14.25
N VAL A 94 -3.01 4.22 -14.61
CA VAL A 94 -4.36 3.97 -15.10
C VAL A 94 -4.34 4.19 -16.61
N LEU A 95 -4.65 3.14 -17.35
CA LEU A 95 -4.72 3.17 -18.81
C LEU A 95 -6.17 3.18 -19.27
N ASP A 96 -6.46 3.91 -20.33
CA ASP A 96 -7.77 3.91 -20.98
C ASP A 96 -7.91 2.77 -22.02
N LYS A 97 -8.98 2.83 -22.84
CA LYS A 97 -9.25 1.87 -23.91
C LYS A 97 -8.17 1.87 -25.02
N LYS A 98 -7.48 2.99 -25.25
CA LYS A 98 -6.39 3.13 -26.22
C LYS A 98 -5.05 2.66 -25.65
N ASN A 99 -5.00 2.26 -24.38
CA ASN A 99 -3.77 2.05 -23.60
C ASN A 99 -2.96 3.34 -23.38
N GLU A 100 -3.62 4.49 -23.42
CA GLU A 100 -3.02 5.78 -23.08
C GLU A 100 -3.12 6.00 -21.57
N ALA A 101 -2.07 6.57 -20.98
CA ALA A 101 -2.04 6.83 -19.55
C ALA A 101 -2.88 8.06 -19.21
N VAL A 102 -3.95 7.84 -18.45
CA VAL A 102 -4.82 8.93 -17.94
C VAL A 102 -4.44 9.37 -16.52
N ALA A 103 -3.67 8.53 -15.81
CA ALA A 103 -2.99 8.91 -14.58
C ALA A 103 -1.74 8.05 -14.37
N VAL A 104 -0.67 8.67 -13.88
CA VAL A 104 0.59 8.00 -13.55
C VAL A 104 1.04 8.47 -12.17
N ALA A 105 1.49 7.53 -11.34
CA ALA A 105 2.14 7.84 -10.07
C ALA A 105 3.38 6.95 -9.89
N LYS A 106 4.37 7.49 -9.20
CA LYS A 106 5.55 6.75 -8.76
C LYS A 106 5.55 6.75 -7.24
N VAL A 107 5.77 5.58 -6.65
CA VAL A 107 5.84 5.42 -5.21
C VAL A 107 7.08 4.64 -4.81
N GLY A 108 7.55 4.90 -3.59
CA GLY A 108 8.57 4.07 -2.97
C GLY A 108 8.07 2.64 -2.83
N GLY A 109 8.93 1.69 -3.19
CA GLY A 109 8.78 0.28 -2.89
C GLY A 109 9.87 -0.21 -1.96
N GLN A 110 9.79 -1.47 -1.57
CA GLN A 110 10.85 -2.17 -0.84
C GLN A 110 11.19 -3.46 -1.58
N ASN A 111 12.47 -3.77 -1.73
CA ASN A 111 12.89 -5.06 -2.25
C ASN A 111 12.29 -6.20 -1.39
N GLY A 112 11.63 -7.16 -2.03
CA GLY A 112 10.91 -8.25 -1.38
C GLY A 112 9.45 -7.95 -1.04
N GLN A 113 8.99 -6.70 -1.19
CA GLN A 113 7.61 -6.28 -0.92
C GLN A 113 6.62 -7.10 -1.75
N LYS A 114 5.56 -7.60 -1.11
CA LYS A 114 4.51 -8.40 -1.77
C LYS A 114 3.16 -7.70 -1.86
N THR A 115 3.01 -6.56 -1.19
CA THR A 115 1.76 -5.82 -1.11
C THR A 115 2.02 -4.31 -1.15
N LEU A 116 1.08 -3.54 -1.71
CA LEU A 116 1.13 -2.08 -1.72
C LEU A 116 -0.27 -1.53 -1.48
N ALA A 117 -0.43 -0.71 -0.44
CA ALA A 117 -1.62 0.10 -0.23
C ALA A 117 -1.30 1.54 -0.63
N SER A 118 -2.10 2.13 -1.52
CA SER A 118 -1.88 3.49 -2.00
C SER A 118 -3.17 4.05 -2.61
N GLN A 119 -3.08 5.26 -3.16
CA GLN A 119 -4.14 5.90 -3.93
C GLN A 119 -3.58 6.52 -5.21
N ILE A 120 -4.44 6.65 -6.21
CA ILE A 120 -4.16 7.43 -7.42
C ILE A 120 -5.41 8.22 -7.80
N THR A 121 -5.22 9.47 -8.18
CA THR A 121 -6.30 10.35 -8.62
C THR A 121 -6.27 10.45 -10.14
N VAL A 122 -7.45 10.33 -10.75
CA VAL A 122 -7.67 10.61 -12.18
C VAL A 122 -8.54 11.85 -12.27
N GLU A 123 -8.02 12.91 -12.88
CA GLU A 123 -8.74 14.18 -13.02
C GLU A 123 -9.69 14.15 -14.23
N ALA A 124 -9.21 13.64 -15.36
CA ALA A 124 -9.94 13.58 -16.61
C ALA A 124 -9.66 12.27 -17.37
N THR A 125 -10.62 11.87 -18.20
CA THR A 125 -10.46 10.80 -19.19
C THR A 125 -11.43 11.05 -20.34
N GLU A 126 -10.99 10.77 -21.58
CA GLU A 126 -11.84 10.87 -22.77
C GLU A 126 -12.96 9.81 -22.79
N PHE A 127 -12.79 8.72 -22.04
CA PHE A 127 -13.67 7.54 -22.11
C PHE A 127 -14.31 7.20 -20.75
N PRO A 128 -15.11 8.10 -20.15
CA PRO A 128 -15.85 7.77 -18.94
C PRO A 128 -16.85 6.63 -19.19
N ALA A 129 -17.18 5.89 -18.14
CA ALA A 129 -18.01 4.68 -18.14
C ALA A 129 -17.49 3.51 -18.99
N THR A 130 -16.29 3.60 -19.56
CA THR A 130 -15.62 2.49 -20.25
C THR A 130 -14.63 1.77 -19.32
N PRO A 131 -14.18 0.54 -19.66
CA PRO A 131 -13.16 -0.14 -18.88
C PRO A 131 -11.78 0.52 -19.01
N HIS A 132 -11.19 0.84 -17.87
CA HIS A 132 -9.79 1.25 -17.70
C HIS A 132 -8.97 0.13 -17.08
N LEU A 133 -7.65 0.14 -17.28
CA LEU A 133 -6.73 -0.80 -16.65
C LEU A 133 -5.89 -0.08 -15.60
N LEU A 134 -6.12 -0.40 -14.32
CA LEU A 134 -5.19 -0.07 -13.25
C LEU A 134 -4.06 -1.11 -13.24
N ARG A 135 -2.82 -0.67 -13.48
CA ARG A 135 -1.63 -1.52 -13.51
C ARG A 135 -0.58 -1.00 -12.55
N ILE A 136 0.01 -1.94 -11.81
CA ILE A 136 1.15 -1.69 -10.93
C ILE A 136 2.33 -2.47 -11.49
N TYR A 137 3.45 -1.78 -11.68
CA TYR A 137 4.62 -2.32 -12.35
C TYR A 137 5.90 -1.83 -11.68
N TYR A 138 7.02 -2.48 -11.99
CA TYR A 138 8.35 -1.93 -11.73
C TYR A 138 9.13 -1.81 -13.04
N PRO A 139 10.02 -0.82 -13.17
CA PRO A 139 10.88 -0.71 -14.35
C PRO A 139 11.94 -1.81 -14.35
N LYS A 140 12.12 -2.50 -15.48
CA LYS A 140 13.24 -3.43 -15.71
C LYS A 140 13.93 -3.05 -17.02
N GLY A 141 14.98 -2.21 -16.92
CA GLY A 141 15.53 -1.53 -18.09
C GLY A 141 14.46 -0.67 -18.75
N ASN A 142 14.31 -0.79 -20.07
CA ASN A 142 13.31 -0.02 -20.84
C ASN A 142 11.90 -0.67 -20.88
N LYS A 143 11.66 -1.75 -20.12
CA LYS A 143 10.38 -2.48 -20.15
C LYS A 143 9.71 -2.47 -18.77
N PRO A 144 8.43 -2.05 -18.66
CA PRO A 144 7.69 -2.20 -17.41
C PRO A 144 7.30 -3.67 -17.20
N VAL A 145 7.50 -4.18 -15.98
CA VAL A 145 7.08 -5.53 -15.59
C VAL A 145 5.91 -5.44 -14.63
N THR A 146 4.77 -5.99 -15.03
CA THR A 146 3.53 -5.97 -14.23
C THR A 146 3.65 -6.83 -12.97
N LEU A 147 3.33 -6.23 -11.82
CA LEU A 147 3.22 -6.87 -10.51
C LEU A 147 1.79 -7.32 -10.21
N ALA A 148 0.83 -6.47 -10.55
CA ALA A 148 -0.61 -6.70 -10.43
C ALA A 148 -1.36 -5.78 -11.41
N GLU A 149 -2.53 -6.21 -11.86
CA GLU A 149 -3.39 -5.38 -12.69
C GLU A 149 -4.87 -5.69 -12.46
N LYS A 150 -5.73 -4.73 -12.81
CA LYS A 150 -7.17 -4.85 -12.66
C LYS A 150 -7.91 -3.95 -13.63
N LYS A 151 -8.98 -4.49 -14.22
CA LYS A 151 -9.97 -3.70 -14.95
C LYS A 151 -10.93 -2.99 -13.98
N ILE A 152 -11.05 -1.68 -14.13
CA ILE A 152 -11.98 -0.81 -13.39
C ILE A 152 -12.80 0.01 -14.39
N VAL A 153 -13.86 0.68 -13.93
CA VAL A 153 -14.67 1.59 -14.73
C VAL A 153 -14.76 2.91 -13.99
N LEU A 154 -14.34 3.99 -14.63
CA LEU A 154 -14.45 5.35 -14.09
C LEU A 154 -15.80 5.93 -14.50
N LYS A 155 -16.73 6.10 -13.56
CA LYS A 155 -18.11 6.57 -13.80
C LYS A 155 -18.39 7.93 -13.17
#